data_AF-A0A937X1I9-F1
#
_entry.id   AF-A0A937X1I9-F1
#
_cell.length_a   1.000
_cell.length_b   1.000
_cell.length_c   1.000
_cell.angle_alpha   90.00
_cell.angle_beta   90.00
_cell.angle_gamma   90.00
#
_symmetry.space_group_name_H-M   'P 1'
#
loop_
_entity.id
_entity.type
_entity.pdbx_description
1 polymer ?
#
loop_
_entity_poly.entity_id
_entity_poly.type
_entity_poly.pdbx_seq_one_letter_code
_entity_poly.pdbx_strand_id
1 'polypeptide(L)'
;TIPTSAATCAAWTALSNIYSPSGGWLYGVTLSRAPVAMAVDYRLVETAGPRLLASGVADALAKWYESESSVNLASADALTVAAVEMAHHLHRQLVRHAKGAVNDARRGVWSDTLRRVIDVNISLAGTVGGLGGGKCRSVAAHAVANGLTHSRGSEASYHGEKVGFGIIVQMVLLDRPLDEIEELIGFFAELGLPLTLGQLLGKARPDLDAVSDIVLQPDSGIHRLDIPLDVVTLSRAIGEADALGRRHLQTQRLERSLRPLDLGLPQS
;
A
#
# COMPACT_ATOMS: atom_id res chain seq x y z
N THR A 1 -15.40 -16.80 -1.92
CA THR A 1 -14.61 -16.04 -2.92
C THR A 1 -13.51 -16.93 -3.45
N ILE A 2 -13.06 -16.72 -4.69
CA ILE A 2 -11.95 -17.43 -5.32
C ILE A 2 -11.04 -16.36 -5.97
N PRO A 3 -10.08 -15.78 -5.23
CA PRO A 3 -9.19 -14.77 -5.79
C PRO A 3 -8.26 -15.38 -6.85
N THR A 4 -8.10 -14.68 -7.97
CA THR A 4 -7.17 -15.06 -9.04
C THR A 4 -5.86 -14.26 -8.99
N SER A 5 -5.73 -13.34 -8.04
CA SER A 5 -4.49 -12.62 -7.73
C SER A 5 -4.42 -12.31 -6.23
N ALA A 6 -3.21 -12.08 -5.73
CA ALA A 6 -2.95 -11.66 -4.35
C ALA A 6 -2.70 -10.15 -4.25
N ALA A 7 -3.48 -9.35 -4.99
CA ALA A 7 -3.27 -7.91 -5.14
C ALA A 7 -3.96 -7.05 -4.08
N THR A 8 -4.93 -7.61 -3.36
CA THR A 8 -5.61 -6.95 -2.24
C THR A 8 -6.06 -7.99 -1.22
N CYS A 9 -6.44 -7.53 -0.04
CA CYS A 9 -7.09 -8.37 0.98
C CYS A 9 -8.61 -8.56 0.80
N ALA A 10 -9.21 -7.98 -0.25
CA ALA A 10 -10.66 -7.88 -0.41
C ALA A 10 -11.40 -9.22 -0.53
N ALA A 11 -10.71 -10.28 -0.96
CA ALA A 11 -11.32 -11.61 -1.07
C ALA A 11 -11.77 -12.18 0.29
N TRP A 12 -11.25 -11.65 1.41
CA TRP A 12 -11.60 -12.05 2.77
C TRP A 12 -12.57 -11.10 3.48
N THR A 13 -12.59 -9.82 3.11
CA THR A 13 -13.20 -8.78 3.94
C THR A 13 -14.72 -8.69 3.78
N ALA A 14 -15.41 -8.34 4.87
CA ALA A 14 -16.84 -7.99 4.86
C ALA A 14 -17.05 -6.52 4.43
N LEU A 15 -16.46 -6.12 3.30
CA LEU A 15 -16.48 -4.75 2.80
C LEU A 15 -16.56 -4.75 1.27
N SER A 16 -17.26 -3.79 0.70
CA SER A 16 -17.20 -3.48 -0.73
C SER A 16 -16.96 -1.99 -0.94
N ASN A 17 -16.00 -1.63 -1.78
CA ASN A 17 -15.79 -0.24 -2.19
C ASN A 17 -16.66 0.04 -3.43
N ILE A 18 -17.38 1.16 -3.39
CA ILE A 18 -18.23 1.63 -4.48
C ILE A 18 -17.50 2.77 -5.20
N TYR A 19 -17.46 2.68 -6.53
CA TYR A 19 -16.81 3.64 -7.40
C TYR A 19 -17.81 4.21 -8.40
N SER A 20 -17.56 5.43 -8.89
CA SER A 20 -18.26 6.01 -10.02
C SER A 20 -17.92 5.24 -11.32
N PRO A 21 -18.72 5.40 -12.39
CA PRO A 21 -18.36 4.87 -13.70
C PRO A 21 -17.01 5.38 -14.25
N SER A 22 -16.54 6.54 -13.77
CA SER A 22 -15.23 7.09 -14.12
C SER A 22 -14.08 6.54 -13.25
N GLY A 23 -14.37 5.65 -12.30
CA GLY A 23 -13.36 5.03 -11.43
C GLY A 23 -13.01 5.82 -10.16
N GLY A 24 -13.70 6.92 -9.87
CA GLY A 24 -13.53 7.68 -8.63
C GLY A 24 -14.22 7.00 -7.45
N TRP A 25 -13.53 6.85 -6.33
CA TRP A 25 -14.07 6.24 -5.12
C TRP A 25 -15.20 7.09 -4.55
N LEU A 26 -16.31 6.45 -4.15
CA LEU A 26 -17.49 7.12 -3.60
C LEU A 26 -17.64 6.84 -2.11
N TYR A 27 -17.75 5.57 -1.72
CA TYR A 27 -17.92 5.15 -0.33
C TYR A 27 -17.66 3.65 -0.16
N GLY A 28 -17.46 3.22 1.09
CA GLY A 28 -17.37 1.82 1.47
C GLY A 28 -18.69 1.30 2.05
N VAL A 29 -19.08 0.08 1.67
CA VAL A 29 -20.25 -0.63 2.22
C VAL A 29 -19.75 -1.76 3.12
N THR A 30 -19.95 -1.61 4.43
CA THR A 30 -19.69 -2.68 5.40
C THR A 30 -20.79 -3.73 5.28
N LEU A 31 -20.40 -4.99 5.11
CA LEU A 31 -21.31 -6.12 5.00
C LEU A 31 -21.51 -6.77 6.37
N SER A 32 -22.69 -7.36 6.59
CA SER A 32 -23.03 -7.99 7.88
C SER A 32 -22.24 -9.28 8.18
N ARG A 33 -21.58 -9.86 7.17
CA ARG A 33 -20.73 -11.05 7.32
C ARG A 33 -19.61 -11.07 6.28
N ALA A 34 -18.50 -11.69 6.65
CA ALA A 34 -17.43 -12.03 5.71
C ALA A 34 -17.90 -13.11 4.71
N PRO A 35 -17.17 -13.34 3.61
CA PRO A 35 -17.43 -14.47 2.72
C PRO A 35 -17.48 -15.80 3.50
N VAL A 36 -18.47 -16.64 3.18
CA VAL A 36 -18.67 -17.94 3.87
C VAL A 36 -17.47 -18.87 3.73
N ALA A 37 -16.81 -18.82 2.57
CA ALA A 37 -15.59 -19.56 2.30
C ALA A 37 -14.72 -18.79 1.31
N MET A 38 -13.40 -18.98 1.41
CA MET A 38 -12.40 -18.51 0.45
C MET A 38 -11.52 -19.69 0.03
N ALA A 39 -11.35 -19.88 -1.27
CA ALA A 39 -10.45 -20.89 -1.83
C ALA A 39 -9.36 -20.20 -2.64
N VAL A 40 -8.09 -20.40 -2.24
CA VAL A 40 -6.93 -19.84 -2.93
C VAL A 40 -6.26 -20.96 -3.72
N ASP A 41 -6.36 -20.91 -5.04
CA ASP A 41 -5.52 -21.73 -5.91
C ASP A 41 -4.21 -20.97 -6.17
N TYR A 42 -3.14 -21.41 -5.50
CA TYR A 42 -1.85 -20.74 -5.60
C TYR A 42 -1.27 -20.78 -7.02
N ARG A 43 -1.52 -21.84 -7.79
CA ARG A 43 -1.03 -21.93 -9.17
C ARG A 43 -1.73 -20.92 -10.05
N LEU A 44 -3.03 -20.69 -9.83
CA LEU A 44 -3.76 -19.64 -10.52
C LEU A 44 -3.27 -18.25 -10.12
N VAL A 45 -3.12 -17.98 -8.82
CA VAL A 45 -2.62 -16.69 -8.31
C VAL A 45 -1.23 -16.34 -8.83
N GLU A 46 -0.34 -17.33 -8.97
CA GLU A 46 1.00 -17.14 -9.52
C GLU A 46 0.97 -16.56 -10.94
N THR A 47 -0.04 -16.90 -11.75
CA THR A 47 -0.18 -16.38 -13.13
C THR A 47 -0.50 -14.89 -13.22
N ALA A 48 -0.96 -14.26 -12.13
CA ALA A 48 -1.31 -12.83 -12.10
C ALA A 48 -0.07 -11.92 -12.23
N GLY A 49 1.13 -12.46 -11.98
CA GLY A 49 2.39 -11.77 -12.18
C GLY A 49 2.84 -10.87 -11.01
N PRO A 50 4.12 -10.45 -11.03
CA PRO A 50 4.79 -9.83 -9.88
C PRO A 50 4.25 -8.45 -9.52
N ARG A 51 3.70 -7.69 -10.48
CA ARG A 51 3.16 -6.35 -10.23
C ARG A 51 1.93 -6.39 -9.32
N LEU A 52 1.00 -7.33 -9.57
CA LEU A 52 -0.18 -7.54 -8.74
C LEU A 52 0.22 -8.06 -7.35
N LEU A 53 1.20 -8.96 -7.25
CA LEU A 53 1.73 -9.40 -5.97
C LEU A 53 2.32 -8.24 -5.14
N ALA A 54 3.15 -7.40 -5.77
CA ALA A 54 3.74 -6.22 -5.11
C ALA A 54 2.66 -5.23 -4.66
N SER A 55 1.61 -5.03 -5.48
CA SER A 55 0.45 -4.22 -5.09
C SER A 55 -0.19 -4.75 -3.80
N GLY A 56 -0.40 -6.07 -3.68
CA GLY A 56 -0.94 -6.66 -2.46
C GLY A 56 -0.03 -6.53 -1.25
N VAL A 57 1.30 -6.52 -1.43
CA VAL A 57 2.25 -6.28 -0.34
C VAL A 57 2.03 -4.89 0.24
N ALA A 58 1.86 -3.87 -0.60
CA ALA A 58 1.62 -2.50 -0.13
C ALA A 58 0.25 -2.33 0.56
N ASP A 59 -0.83 -2.91 0.03
CA ASP A 59 -2.15 -2.91 0.70
C ASP A 59 -2.10 -3.62 2.06
N ALA A 60 -1.38 -4.75 2.13
CA ALA A 60 -1.20 -5.48 3.38
C ALA A 60 -0.37 -4.70 4.40
N LEU A 61 0.74 -4.07 3.99
CA LEU A 61 1.57 -3.26 4.88
C LEU A 61 0.80 -2.10 5.52
N ALA A 62 -0.15 -1.51 4.80
CA ALA A 62 -0.99 -0.44 5.34
C ALA A 62 -1.69 -0.84 6.64
N LYS A 63 -2.01 -2.13 6.85
CA LYS A 63 -2.65 -2.57 8.09
C LYS A 63 -1.79 -2.26 9.32
N TRP A 64 -0.46 -2.38 9.21
CA TRP A 64 0.45 -2.00 10.28
C TRP A 64 0.52 -0.47 10.43
N TYR A 65 0.90 0.24 9.37
CA TYR A 65 1.07 1.68 9.39
C TYR A 65 -0.20 2.43 9.85
N GLU A 66 -1.38 2.01 9.40
CA GLU A 66 -2.64 2.66 9.78
C GLU A 66 -3.11 2.31 11.19
N SER A 67 -2.89 1.06 11.64
CA SER A 67 -3.30 0.68 13.00
C SER A 67 -2.41 1.29 14.07
N GLU A 68 -1.09 1.36 13.82
CA GLU A 68 -0.11 1.92 14.74
C GLU A 68 -0.33 3.42 15.00
N SER A 69 -0.85 4.15 14.01
CA SER A 69 -1.14 5.60 14.14
C SER A 69 -2.55 5.94 14.62
N SER A 70 -3.49 4.99 14.63
CA SER A 70 -4.91 5.27 14.93
C SER A 70 -5.49 4.52 16.13
N VAL A 71 -4.76 3.54 16.67
CA VAL A 71 -5.23 2.72 17.79
C VAL A 71 -4.45 3.07 19.06
N ASN A 72 -5.15 3.64 20.05
CA ASN A 72 -4.64 3.71 21.41
C ASN A 72 -4.82 2.35 22.11
N LEU A 73 -3.73 1.59 22.27
CA LEU A 73 -3.75 0.25 22.87
C LEU A 73 -4.25 0.24 24.32
N ALA A 74 -4.10 1.34 25.07
CA ALA A 74 -4.53 1.41 26.47
C ALA A 74 -6.07 1.39 26.63
N SER A 75 -6.81 1.76 25.58
CA SER A 75 -8.27 1.83 25.59
C SER A 75 -8.93 0.95 24.52
N ALA A 76 -8.14 0.17 23.77
CA ALA A 76 -8.65 -0.74 22.74
C ALA A 76 -9.28 -2.00 23.34
N ASP A 77 -10.33 -2.51 22.70
CA ASP A 77 -10.89 -3.82 23.03
C ASP A 77 -9.94 -4.97 22.65
N ALA A 78 -10.18 -6.15 23.19
CA ALA A 78 -9.31 -7.31 23.00
C ALA A 78 -9.15 -7.74 21.52
N LEU A 79 -10.18 -7.58 20.69
CA LEU A 79 -10.11 -7.95 19.27
C LEU A 79 -9.29 -6.93 18.47
N THR A 80 -9.44 -5.65 18.81
CA THR A 80 -8.62 -4.57 18.24
C THR A 80 -7.15 -4.75 18.63
N VAL A 81 -6.84 -5.06 19.89
CA VAL A 81 -5.45 -5.36 20.32
C VAL A 81 -4.89 -6.56 19.55
N ALA A 82 -5.66 -7.65 19.42
CA ALA A 82 -5.24 -8.80 18.62
C ALA A 82 -4.99 -8.44 17.15
N ALA A 83 -5.80 -7.57 16.56
CA ALA A 83 -5.61 -7.06 15.21
C ALA A 83 -4.30 -6.29 15.05
N VAL A 84 -3.96 -5.41 15.99
CA VAL A 84 -2.68 -4.66 15.98
C VAL A 84 -1.49 -5.60 16.09
N GLU A 85 -1.51 -6.57 17.01
CA GLU A 85 -0.43 -7.55 17.16
C GLU A 85 -0.24 -8.42 15.92
N MET A 86 -1.34 -8.80 15.26
CA MET A 86 -1.29 -9.47 13.96
C MET A 86 -0.76 -8.56 12.86
N ALA A 87 -1.08 -7.26 12.88
CA ALA A 87 -0.53 -6.28 11.94
C ALA A 87 0.99 -6.14 12.12
N HIS A 88 1.49 -6.14 13.36
CA HIS A 88 2.92 -6.18 13.67
C HIS A 88 3.58 -7.46 13.15
N HIS A 89 2.92 -8.62 13.32
CA HIS A 89 3.40 -9.87 12.74
C HIS A 89 3.42 -9.82 11.20
N LEU A 90 2.36 -9.33 10.58
CA LEU A 90 2.23 -9.13 9.13
C LEU A 90 3.39 -8.28 8.60
N HIS A 91 3.67 -7.13 9.22
CA HIS A 91 4.76 -6.24 8.84
C HIS A 91 6.10 -6.98 8.81
N ARG A 92 6.43 -7.70 9.89
CA ARG A 92 7.66 -8.50 9.97
C ARG A 92 7.75 -9.57 8.89
N GLN A 93 6.64 -10.22 8.55
CA GLN A 93 6.62 -11.22 7.47
C GLN A 93 6.93 -10.56 6.12
N LEU A 94 6.30 -9.43 5.81
CA LEU A 94 6.46 -8.77 4.52
C LEU A 94 7.84 -8.14 4.35
N VAL A 95 8.36 -7.43 5.34
CA VAL A 95 9.73 -6.87 5.31
C VAL A 95 10.76 -7.98 5.06
N ARG A 96 10.58 -9.16 5.67
CA ARG A 96 11.50 -10.29 5.49
C ARG A 96 11.37 -10.99 4.14
N HIS A 97 10.15 -11.15 3.62
CA HIS A 97 9.87 -12.11 2.54
C HIS A 97 9.42 -11.48 1.21
N ALA A 98 8.92 -10.24 1.19
CA ALA A 98 8.31 -9.66 0.00
C ALA A 98 9.28 -9.54 -1.18
N LYS A 99 10.51 -9.09 -0.95
CA LYS A 99 11.53 -8.97 -2.00
C LYS A 99 11.81 -10.31 -2.67
N GLY A 100 11.96 -11.36 -1.87
CA GLY A 100 12.17 -12.73 -2.36
C GLY A 100 10.97 -13.22 -3.18
N ALA A 101 9.76 -13.10 -2.63
CA ALA A 101 8.53 -13.51 -3.30
C ALA A 101 8.30 -12.78 -4.64
N VAL A 102 8.50 -11.46 -4.67
CA VAL A 102 8.35 -10.67 -5.91
C VAL A 102 9.40 -11.08 -6.95
N ASN A 103 10.64 -11.37 -6.54
CA ASN A 103 11.68 -11.86 -7.46
C ASN A 103 11.40 -13.28 -7.97
N ASP A 104 10.88 -14.16 -7.11
CA ASP A 104 10.45 -15.51 -7.50
C ASP A 104 9.29 -15.43 -8.51
N ALA A 105 8.29 -14.59 -8.25
CA ALA A 105 7.20 -14.31 -9.20
C ALA A 105 7.70 -13.70 -10.52
N ARG A 106 8.69 -12.79 -10.50
CA ARG A 106 9.32 -12.24 -11.72
C ARG A 106 10.00 -13.33 -12.55
N ARG A 107 10.54 -14.36 -11.90
CA ARG A 107 11.22 -15.50 -12.55
C ARG A 107 10.26 -16.64 -12.92
N GLY A 108 8.99 -16.57 -12.54
CA GLY A 108 8.04 -17.67 -12.70
C GLY A 108 8.44 -18.91 -11.88
N VAL A 109 9.01 -18.72 -10.70
CA VAL A 109 9.47 -19.79 -9.82
C VAL A 109 8.57 -19.86 -8.58
N TRP A 110 7.94 -21.01 -8.38
CA TRP A 110 7.22 -21.28 -7.13
C TRP A 110 8.19 -21.44 -5.95
N SER A 111 7.85 -20.83 -4.82
CA SER A 111 8.62 -20.97 -3.57
C SER A 111 7.73 -20.87 -2.34
N ASP A 112 8.20 -21.39 -1.20
CA ASP A 112 7.52 -21.20 0.09
C ASP A 112 7.44 -19.72 0.49
N THR A 113 8.41 -18.91 0.05
CA THR A 113 8.40 -17.45 0.24
C THR A 113 7.24 -16.82 -0.53
N LEU A 114 7.03 -17.22 -1.79
CA LEU A 114 5.90 -16.75 -2.60
C LEU A 114 4.56 -17.15 -1.99
N ARG A 115 4.41 -18.43 -1.60
CA ARG A 115 3.21 -18.93 -0.90
C ARG A 115 2.88 -18.09 0.33
N ARG A 116 3.90 -17.85 1.18
CA ARG A 116 3.77 -17.09 2.43
C ARG A 116 3.32 -15.66 2.17
N VAL A 117 3.88 -14.97 1.17
CA VAL A 117 3.46 -13.61 0.85
C VAL A 117 2.04 -13.57 0.28
N ILE A 118 1.63 -14.56 -0.52
CA ILE A 118 0.22 -14.70 -0.96
C ILE A 118 -0.72 -14.84 0.24
N ASP A 119 -0.39 -15.71 1.20
CA ASP A 119 -1.18 -15.92 2.42
C ASP A 119 -1.29 -14.64 3.26
N VAL A 120 -0.19 -13.89 3.35
CA VAL A 120 -0.15 -12.63 4.09
C VAL A 120 -0.99 -11.55 3.41
N ASN A 121 -0.85 -11.37 2.10
CA ASN A 121 -1.55 -10.35 1.32
C ASN A 121 -3.08 -10.54 1.36
N ILE A 122 -3.55 -11.78 1.34
CA ILE A 122 -4.97 -12.09 1.28
C ILE A 122 -5.52 -12.32 2.70
N SER A 123 -5.10 -13.41 3.33
CA SER A 123 -5.75 -13.96 4.52
C SER A 123 -5.37 -13.20 5.79
N LEU A 124 -4.08 -12.95 6.02
CA LEU A 124 -3.65 -12.26 7.23
C LEU A 124 -4.08 -10.79 7.23
N ALA A 125 -3.85 -10.08 6.12
CA ALA A 125 -4.30 -8.70 5.96
C ALA A 125 -5.83 -8.58 6.09
N GLY A 126 -6.58 -9.52 5.49
CA GLY A 126 -8.03 -9.59 5.62
C GLY A 126 -8.48 -9.83 7.06
N THR A 127 -7.79 -10.72 7.79
CA THR A 127 -8.08 -11.02 9.19
C THR A 127 -7.85 -9.80 10.08
N VAL A 128 -6.73 -9.09 9.89
CA VAL A 128 -6.44 -7.84 10.60
C VAL A 128 -7.54 -6.80 10.36
N GLY A 129 -7.89 -6.55 9.09
CA GLY A 129 -8.95 -5.60 8.73
C GLY A 129 -10.36 -6.03 9.16
N GLY A 130 -10.57 -7.33 9.37
CA GLY A 130 -11.82 -7.91 9.87
C GLY A 130 -11.98 -7.74 11.38
N LEU A 131 -10.95 -8.07 12.17
CA LEU A 131 -10.99 -7.94 13.63
C LEU A 131 -10.84 -6.48 14.10
N GLY A 132 -9.93 -5.73 13.49
CA GLY A 132 -9.63 -4.33 13.88
C GLY A 132 -10.54 -3.29 13.23
N GLY A 133 -11.44 -3.72 12.34
CA GLY A 133 -12.42 -2.85 11.68
C GLY A 133 -11.80 -1.66 10.94
N GLY A 134 -12.49 -0.52 10.95
CA GLY A 134 -12.02 0.70 10.26
C GLY A 134 -10.71 1.27 10.81
N LYS A 135 -10.39 1.03 12.09
CA LYS A 135 -9.16 1.50 12.74
C LYS A 135 -7.91 0.83 12.17
N CYS A 136 -8.00 -0.45 11.80
CA CYS A 136 -6.85 -1.19 11.25
C CYS A 136 -6.89 -1.35 9.73
N ARG A 137 -7.73 -0.56 9.03
CA ARG A 137 -8.03 -0.79 7.60
C ARG A 137 -8.14 0.46 6.75
N SER A 138 -8.55 1.60 7.31
CA SER A 138 -8.79 2.81 6.53
C SER A 138 -8.51 4.04 7.37
N VAL A 139 -7.26 4.51 7.32
CA VAL A 139 -6.79 5.74 7.96
C VAL A 139 -6.28 6.66 6.87
N ALA A 140 -5.06 7.19 6.93
CA ALA A 140 -4.58 8.16 5.95
C ALA A 140 -4.12 7.50 4.66
N ALA A 141 -3.46 6.34 4.72
CA ALA A 141 -2.97 5.67 3.51
C ALA A 141 -4.12 5.32 2.54
N HIS A 142 -5.20 4.70 3.03
CA HIS A 142 -6.37 4.42 2.19
C HIS A 142 -7.15 5.67 1.81
N ALA A 143 -7.27 6.66 2.71
CA ALA A 143 -7.99 7.89 2.38
C ALA A 143 -7.31 8.65 1.24
N VAL A 144 -5.97 8.79 1.29
CA VAL A 144 -5.16 9.35 0.18
C VAL A 144 -5.34 8.53 -1.10
N ALA A 145 -5.27 7.19 -1.01
CA ALA A 145 -5.48 6.33 -2.16
C ALA A 145 -6.87 6.54 -2.81
N ASN A 146 -7.91 6.71 -1.98
CA ASN A 146 -9.27 7.02 -2.44
C ASN A 146 -9.34 8.39 -3.11
N GLY A 147 -8.75 9.44 -2.52
CA GLY A 147 -8.70 10.78 -3.15
C GLY A 147 -8.01 10.76 -4.51
N LEU A 148 -6.88 10.06 -4.61
CA LEU A 148 -6.13 9.91 -5.87
C LEU A 148 -6.94 9.21 -6.98
N THR A 149 -7.99 8.46 -6.65
CA THR A 149 -8.83 7.82 -7.67
C THR A 149 -9.58 8.80 -8.56
N HIS A 150 -9.79 10.04 -8.08
CA HIS A 150 -10.44 11.12 -8.83
C HIS A 150 -9.49 11.85 -9.78
N SER A 151 -8.20 11.54 -9.72
CA SER A 151 -7.19 12.16 -10.59
C SER A 151 -7.15 11.49 -11.97
N ARG A 152 -6.96 12.30 -13.01
CA ARG A 152 -6.75 11.79 -14.38
C ARG A 152 -5.52 10.86 -14.41
N GLY A 153 -5.63 9.71 -15.08
CA GLY A 153 -4.53 8.73 -15.18
C GLY A 153 -4.46 7.76 -14.01
N SER A 154 -5.34 7.89 -13.02
CA SER A 154 -5.47 6.98 -11.88
C SER A 154 -5.66 5.52 -12.29
N GLU A 155 -6.34 5.26 -13.41
CA GLU A 155 -6.57 3.93 -13.96
C GLU A 155 -5.28 3.17 -14.32
N ALA A 156 -4.15 3.85 -14.46
CA ALA A 156 -2.86 3.24 -14.78
C ALA A 156 -2.23 2.46 -13.61
N SER A 157 -2.71 2.70 -12.37
CA SER A 157 -2.17 2.10 -11.15
C SER A 157 -3.19 1.22 -10.42
N TYR A 158 -2.70 0.17 -9.77
CA TYR A 158 -3.49 -0.72 -8.94
C TYR A 158 -3.77 -0.13 -7.55
N HIS A 159 -4.77 -0.68 -6.85
CA HIS A 159 -5.18 -0.22 -5.52
C HIS A 159 -4.00 -0.12 -4.54
N GLY A 160 -3.26 -1.22 -4.36
CA GLY A 160 -2.14 -1.27 -3.44
C GLY A 160 -0.97 -0.35 -3.86
N GLU A 161 -0.83 -0.02 -5.14
CA GLU A 161 0.18 0.96 -5.57
C GLU A 161 -0.17 2.37 -5.06
N LYS A 162 -1.45 2.76 -5.12
CA LYS A 162 -1.93 4.02 -4.54
C LYS A 162 -1.85 4.01 -3.01
N VAL A 163 -2.21 2.90 -2.38
CA VAL A 163 -2.11 2.73 -0.92
C VAL A 163 -0.66 2.81 -0.46
N GLY A 164 0.28 2.19 -1.17
CA GLY A 164 1.71 2.28 -0.88
C GLY A 164 2.21 3.72 -0.86
N PHE A 165 1.86 4.51 -1.88
CA PHE A 165 2.15 5.95 -1.86
C PHE A 165 1.45 6.69 -0.71
N GLY A 166 0.20 6.32 -0.41
CA GLY A 166 -0.53 6.82 0.76
C GLY A 166 0.17 6.55 2.09
N ILE A 167 0.89 5.43 2.24
CA ILE A 167 1.71 5.15 3.43
C ILE A 167 2.83 6.18 3.56
N ILE A 168 3.51 6.52 2.45
CA ILE A 168 4.56 7.56 2.45
C ILE A 168 3.96 8.91 2.88
N VAL A 169 2.81 9.28 2.33
CA VAL A 169 2.09 10.52 2.72
C VAL A 169 1.74 10.50 4.20
N GLN A 170 1.26 9.37 4.73
CA GLN A 170 0.94 9.25 6.15
C GLN A 170 2.18 9.42 7.03
N MET A 171 3.33 8.85 6.65
CA MET A 171 4.57 9.04 7.41
C MET A 171 5.03 10.50 7.43
N VAL A 172 4.88 11.21 6.31
CA VAL A 172 5.15 12.66 6.24
C VAL A 172 4.19 13.46 7.12
N LEU A 173 2.89 13.14 7.09
CA LEU A 173 1.88 13.81 7.96
C LEU A 173 2.18 13.63 9.44
N LEU A 174 2.70 12.47 9.82
CA LEU A 174 3.04 12.12 11.20
C LEU A 174 4.45 12.58 11.61
N ASP A 175 5.14 13.34 10.75
CA ASP A 175 6.51 13.84 10.99
C ASP A 175 7.47 12.71 11.41
N ARG A 176 7.35 11.55 10.75
CA ARG A 176 8.23 10.40 11.02
C ARG A 176 9.68 10.74 10.64
N PRO A 177 10.67 10.15 11.33
CA PRO A 177 12.08 10.33 10.99
C PRO A 177 12.35 10.09 9.50
N LEU A 178 13.13 10.98 8.88
CA LEU A 178 13.38 10.93 7.43
C LEU A 178 14.03 9.61 6.99
N ASP A 179 14.91 9.05 7.81
CA ASP A 179 15.57 7.76 7.58
C ASP A 179 14.56 6.60 7.51
N GLU A 180 13.53 6.58 8.38
CA GLU A 180 12.45 5.58 8.31
C GLU A 180 11.65 5.72 7.00
N ILE A 181 11.38 6.96 6.57
CA ILE A 181 10.67 7.21 5.31
C ILE A 181 11.52 6.78 4.10
N GLU A 182 12.81 7.10 4.10
CA GLU A 182 13.74 6.72 3.04
C GLU A 182 13.95 5.21 2.97
N GLU A 183 13.98 4.51 4.12
CA GLU A 183 14.01 3.04 4.18
C GLU A 183 12.76 2.44 3.52
N LEU A 184 11.57 2.96 3.85
CA LEU A 184 10.31 2.52 3.24
C LEU A 184 10.31 2.77 1.72
N ILE A 185 10.73 3.95 1.28
CA ILE A 185 10.82 4.30 -0.15
C ILE A 185 11.78 3.35 -0.87
N GLY A 186 12.95 3.07 -0.28
CA GLY A 186 13.91 2.11 -0.81
C GLY A 186 13.31 0.71 -0.92
N PHE A 187 12.63 0.24 0.12
CA PHE A 187 11.94 -1.05 0.12
C PHE A 187 10.89 -1.13 -0.99
N PHE A 188 10.02 -0.11 -1.13
CA PHE A 188 9.03 -0.04 -2.21
C PHE A 188 9.68 0.00 -3.59
N ALA A 189 10.82 0.70 -3.75
CA ALA A 189 11.57 0.73 -5.00
C ALA A 189 12.04 -0.67 -5.42
N GLU A 190 12.54 -1.48 -4.48
CA GLU A 190 13.00 -2.86 -4.75
C GLU A 190 11.85 -3.79 -5.19
N LEU A 191 10.66 -3.59 -4.63
CA LEU A 191 9.44 -4.29 -5.04
C LEU A 191 8.91 -3.82 -6.40
N GLY A 192 9.38 -2.67 -6.89
CA GLY A 192 8.91 -2.06 -8.13
C GLY A 192 7.58 -1.32 -7.98
N LEU A 193 7.26 -0.86 -6.76
CA LEU A 193 6.08 -0.05 -6.48
C LEU A 193 6.30 1.41 -6.92
N PRO A 194 5.24 2.12 -7.33
CA PRO A 194 5.30 3.56 -7.58
C PRO A 194 5.65 4.36 -6.32
N LEU A 195 6.57 5.33 -6.47
CA LEU A 195 7.06 6.20 -5.39
C LEU A 195 6.64 7.67 -5.60
N THR A 196 6.09 7.98 -6.77
CA THR A 196 5.80 9.36 -7.21
C THR A 196 4.41 9.43 -7.84
N LEU A 197 3.81 10.62 -7.82
CA LEU A 197 2.54 10.87 -8.51
C LEU A 197 2.68 10.63 -10.02
N GLY A 198 3.85 10.94 -10.59
CA GLY A 198 4.12 10.69 -12.01
C GLY A 198 4.16 9.19 -12.37
N GLN A 199 4.59 8.32 -11.46
CA GLN A 199 4.49 6.86 -11.67
C GLN A 199 3.06 6.35 -11.49
N LEU A 200 2.26 6.97 -10.62
CA LEU A 200 0.87 6.56 -10.34
C LEU A 200 -0.14 7.04 -11.39
N LEU A 201 0.03 8.26 -11.89
CA LEU A 201 -0.92 9.01 -12.72
C LEU A 201 -0.37 9.31 -14.12
N GLY A 202 0.83 8.83 -14.43
CA GLY A 202 1.51 9.08 -15.70
C GLY A 202 1.90 10.55 -15.87
N LYS A 203 1.57 11.15 -17.02
CA LYS A 203 1.89 12.56 -17.32
C LYS A 203 0.94 13.56 -16.66
N ALA A 204 -0.15 13.08 -16.03
CA ALA A 204 -1.10 13.95 -15.37
C ALA A 204 -0.46 14.56 -14.12
N ARG A 205 -0.74 15.84 -13.89
CA ARG A 205 -0.46 16.51 -12.62
C ARG A 205 -1.80 16.70 -11.92
N PRO A 206 -2.05 16.01 -10.79
CA PRO A 206 -3.27 16.22 -10.04
C PRO A 206 -3.26 17.62 -9.41
N ASP A 207 -4.45 18.19 -9.26
CA ASP A 207 -4.65 19.31 -8.34
C ASP A 207 -4.65 18.74 -6.92
N LEU A 208 -3.61 19.05 -6.15
CA LEU A 208 -3.43 18.50 -4.82
C LEU A 208 -4.46 19.05 -3.84
N ASP A 209 -4.91 20.29 -4.01
CA ASP A 209 -5.92 20.87 -3.13
C ASP A 209 -7.27 20.20 -3.37
N ALA A 210 -7.63 19.97 -4.64
CA ALA A 210 -8.83 19.21 -4.99
C ALA A 210 -8.78 17.75 -4.49
N VAL A 211 -7.61 17.09 -4.57
CA VAL A 211 -7.43 15.75 -3.98
C VAL A 211 -7.61 15.83 -2.46
N SER A 212 -6.98 16.81 -1.81
CA SER A 212 -7.05 16.99 -0.36
C SER A 212 -8.48 17.27 0.13
N ASP A 213 -9.26 18.08 -0.58
CA ASP A 213 -10.68 18.35 -0.30
C ASP A 213 -11.52 17.07 -0.29
N ILE A 214 -11.24 16.14 -1.22
CA ILE A 214 -11.91 14.83 -1.28
C ILE A 214 -11.48 13.95 -0.11
N VAL A 215 -10.18 13.93 0.19
CA VAL A 215 -9.63 13.12 1.29
C VAL A 215 -10.14 13.60 2.65
N LEU A 216 -10.37 14.90 2.83
CA LEU A 216 -10.78 15.52 4.09
C LEU A 216 -12.30 15.58 4.31
N GLN A 217 -13.10 14.94 3.45
CA GLN A 217 -14.54 14.84 3.68
C GLN A 217 -14.84 14.30 5.09
N PRO A 218 -15.92 14.75 5.76
CA PRO A 218 -16.12 14.50 7.19
C PRO A 218 -16.17 13.03 7.62
N ASP A 219 -16.58 12.12 6.72
CA ASP A 219 -16.68 10.68 6.96
C ASP A 219 -15.40 9.91 6.59
N SER A 220 -14.36 10.60 6.11
CA SER A 220 -13.10 10.01 5.72
C SER A 220 -12.37 9.33 6.88
N GLY A 221 -11.68 8.24 6.56
CA GLY A 221 -10.87 7.52 7.54
C GLY A 221 -9.64 8.29 8.03
N ILE A 222 -9.21 9.33 7.31
CA ILE A 222 -8.04 10.12 7.67
C ILE A 222 -8.18 10.78 9.06
N HIS A 223 -9.40 11.11 9.46
CA HIS A 223 -9.73 11.73 10.76
C HIS A 223 -9.54 10.78 11.96
N ARG A 224 -9.07 9.55 11.73
CA ARG A 224 -8.58 8.65 12.78
C ARG A 224 -7.14 8.96 13.20
N LEU A 225 -6.41 9.78 12.44
CA LEU A 225 -5.16 10.36 12.93
C LEU A 225 -5.51 11.45 13.96
N ASP A 226 -4.85 11.40 15.12
CA ASP A 226 -5.02 12.40 16.18
C ASP A 226 -4.12 13.63 15.94
N ILE A 227 -4.27 14.24 14.78
CA ILE A 227 -3.53 15.45 14.37
C ILE A 227 -4.47 16.46 13.69
N PRO A 228 -4.20 17.78 13.80
CA PRO A 228 -4.91 18.77 13.01
C PRO A 228 -4.67 18.57 11.51
N LEU A 229 -5.74 18.57 10.72
CA LEU A 229 -5.67 18.41 9.27
C LEU A 229 -6.47 19.50 8.56
N ASP A 230 -5.86 20.11 7.56
CA ASP A 230 -6.49 20.98 6.58
C ASP A 230 -5.93 20.70 5.17
N VAL A 231 -6.56 21.31 4.17
CA VAL A 231 -6.20 21.14 2.74
C VAL A 231 -4.73 21.46 2.52
N VAL A 232 -4.23 22.56 3.09
CA VAL A 232 -2.85 23.01 2.93
C VAL A 232 -1.87 21.97 3.48
N THR A 233 -2.14 21.45 4.68
CA THR A 233 -1.31 20.45 5.36
C THR A 233 -1.23 19.16 4.55
N LEU A 234 -2.38 18.66 4.09
CA LEU A 234 -2.44 17.42 3.32
C LEU A 234 -1.82 17.58 1.91
N SER A 235 -2.12 18.67 1.20
CA SER A 235 -1.54 18.97 -0.11
C SER A 235 -0.01 19.06 -0.03
N ARG A 236 0.52 19.71 1.02
CA ARG A 236 1.96 19.78 1.27
C ARG A 236 2.55 18.40 1.52
N ALA A 237 1.93 17.58 2.36
CA ALA A 237 2.42 16.23 2.65
C ALA A 237 2.43 15.33 1.41
N ILE A 238 1.39 15.41 0.56
CA ILE A 238 1.34 14.70 -0.73
C ILE A 238 2.48 15.15 -1.64
N GLY A 239 2.69 16.47 -1.76
CA GLY A 239 3.78 17.03 -2.56
C GLY A 239 5.18 16.65 -2.05
N GLU A 240 5.36 16.59 -0.74
CA GLU A 240 6.61 16.19 -0.11
C GLU A 240 6.92 14.69 -0.29
N ALA A 241 5.93 13.81 -0.11
CA ALA A 241 6.07 12.38 -0.42
C ALA A 241 6.49 12.14 -1.87
N ASP A 242 5.86 12.86 -2.81
CA ASP A 242 6.21 12.82 -4.24
C ASP A 242 7.62 13.37 -4.52
N ALA A 243 8.06 14.40 -3.79
CA ALA A 243 9.43 14.91 -3.88
C ALA A 243 10.47 13.93 -3.34
N LEU A 244 10.19 13.27 -2.20
CA LEU A 244 11.03 12.22 -1.62
C LEU A 244 11.22 11.05 -2.60
N GLY A 245 10.13 10.55 -3.18
CA GLY A 245 10.18 9.50 -4.19
C GLY A 245 11.01 9.89 -5.43
N ARG A 246 10.87 11.13 -5.91
CA ARG A 246 11.69 11.65 -7.01
C ARG A 246 13.18 11.70 -6.66
N ARG A 247 13.52 12.19 -5.46
CA ARG A 247 14.91 12.26 -4.99
C ARG A 247 15.55 10.88 -4.99
N HIS A 248 14.86 9.88 -4.42
CA HIS A 248 15.33 8.49 -4.43
C HIS A 248 15.61 7.97 -5.84
N LEU A 249 14.68 8.18 -6.78
CA LEU A 249 14.85 7.76 -8.17
C LEU A 249 15.99 8.48 -8.89
N GLN A 250 16.22 9.76 -8.57
CA GLN A 250 17.34 10.53 -9.12
C GLN A 250 18.69 9.99 -8.60
N THR A 251 18.79 9.74 -7.30
CA THR A 251 19.98 9.14 -6.67
C THR A 251 20.30 7.78 -7.31
N GLN A 252 19.32 6.89 -7.43
CA GLN A 252 19.53 5.59 -8.09
C GLN A 252 19.99 5.72 -9.55
N ARG A 253 19.48 6.69 -10.30
CA ARG A 253 19.91 6.93 -11.70
C ARG A 253 21.35 7.41 -11.76
N LEU A 254 21.74 8.32 -10.87
CA LEU A 254 23.12 8.81 -10.78
C LEU A 254 24.08 7.68 -10.41
N GLU A 255 23.75 6.88 -9.39
CA GLU A 255 24.55 5.72 -8.99
C GLU A 255 24.73 4.70 -10.12
N ARG A 256 23.67 4.43 -10.90
CA ARG A 256 23.77 3.54 -12.08
C ARG A 256 24.65 4.14 -13.18
N SER A 257 24.60 5.46 -13.38
CA SER A 257 25.43 6.15 -14.38
C SER A 257 26.93 6.19 -14.01
N LEU A 258 27.24 6.07 -12.71
CA LEU A 258 28.61 6.10 -12.18
C LEU A 258 29.23 4.71 -12.06
N ARG A 259 28.50 3.61 -12.32
CA ARG A 259 29.11 2.28 -12.35
C ARG A 259 30.06 2.18 -13.55
N PRO A 260 31.33 1.77 -13.36
CA PRO A 260 32.22 1.54 -14.49
C PRO A 260 31.55 0.57 -15.46
N LEU A 261 31.59 0.88 -16.76
CA LEU A 261 31.29 -0.12 -17.78
C LEU A 261 32.21 -1.31 -17.52
N ASP A 262 31.63 -2.46 -17.20
CA ASP A 262 32.35 -3.72 -17.13
C ASP A 262 32.78 -4.05 -18.57
N LEU A 263 33.89 -3.43 -19.00
CA LEU A 263 34.59 -3.74 -20.22
C LEU A 263 35.18 -5.13 -19.99
N GLY A 264 34.38 -6.16 -20.24
CA GLY A 264 34.73 -7.56 -20.10
C GLY A 264 36.00 -7.89 -20.90
N LEU A 265 37.16 -7.59 -20.30
CA LEU A 265 38.45 -8.01 -20.81
C LEU A 265 38.49 -9.53 -20.63
N PRO A 266 38.73 -10.29 -21.70
CA PRO A 266 38.78 -11.74 -21.62
C PRO A 266 39.89 -12.13 -20.64
N GLN A 267 39.53 -12.93 -19.63
CA GLN A 267 40.54 -13.56 -18.78
C GLN A 267 41.35 -14.52 -19.65
N SER A 268 42.66 -14.27 -19.68
CA SER A 268 43.69 -15.02 -20.43
C SER A 268 43.81 -16.46 -19.99
#